data_AF-X0U401-F1
#
_entry.id   AF-X0U401-F1
#
_cell.length_a   1.000
_cell.length_b   1.000
_cell.length_c   1.000
_cell.angle_alpha   90.00
_cell.angle_beta   90.00
_cell.angle_gamma   90.00
#
_symmetry.space_group_name_H-M   'P 1'
#
loop_
_entity.id
_entity.type
_entity.pdbx_description
1 polymer ?
#
loop_
_entity_poly.entity_id
_entity_poly.type
_entity_poly.pdbx_seq_one_letter_code
_entity_poly.pdbx_strand_id
1 'polypeptide(L)'
;KLVTDWLLDQIGGLQKMHQLNRRKVKIVYDAIDRCDEFYNAHAAEGSRSLMNVAFRLANPELDGPFLKQAEEQGLVSLKGHRSVGGCRASIYNAMPIEGAQALHDFMLEFCKKNR
;
A
#
# COMPACT_ATOMS: atom_id res chain seq x y z
N LYS A 1 24.06 -3.16 13.83
CA LYS A 1 22.90 -3.84 14.44
C LYS A 1 22.20 -4.66 13.38
N LEU A 2 21.89 -5.92 13.66
CA LEU A 2 21.22 -6.80 12.72
C LEU A 2 19.71 -6.52 12.71
N VAL A 3 19.02 -6.94 11.65
CA VAL A 3 17.56 -6.82 11.54
C VAL A 3 16.86 -7.58 12.68
N THR A 4 17.45 -8.68 13.13
CA THR A 4 16.99 -9.45 14.29
C THR A 4 17.03 -8.64 15.57
N ASP A 5 18.10 -7.89 15.82
CA ASP A 5 18.26 -7.05 17.01
C ASP A 5 17.23 -5.91 16.99
N TRP A 6 17.02 -5.27 15.82
CA TRP A 6 15.98 -4.25 15.66
C TRP A 6 14.58 -4.80 15.95
N LEU A 7 14.28 -6.00 15.44
CA LEU A 7 12.99 -6.65 15.64
C LEU A 7 12.76 -6.99 17.12
N LEU A 8 13.78 -7.49 17.82
CA LEU A 8 13.68 -7.86 19.23
C LEU A 8 13.65 -6.63 20.14
N ASP A 9 14.59 -5.70 19.96
CA ASP A 9 14.85 -4.64 20.94
C ASP A 9 13.96 -3.41 20.73
N GLN A 10 13.67 -3.05 19.48
CA GLN A 10 12.90 -1.83 19.17
C GLN A 10 11.43 -2.13 18.93
N ILE A 11 11.15 -3.16 18.13
CA ILE A 11 9.76 -3.54 17.84
C ILE A 11 9.17 -4.37 18.97
N GLY A 12 9.97 -5.21 19.63
CA GLY A 12 9.54 -6.10 20.71
C GLY A 12 8.97 -7.43 20.20
N GLY A 13 9.57 -7.97 19.13
CA GLY A 13 9.31 -9.31 18.61
C GLY A 13 8.17 -9.41 17.60
N LEU A 14 7.91 -10.66 17.17
CA LEU A 14 7.01 -10.96 16.07
C LEU A 14 5.55 -10.57 16.31
N GLN A 15 5.06 -10.67 17.55
CA GLN A 15 3.66 -10.30 17.87
C GLN A 15 3.43 -8.80 17.67
N LYS A 16 4.33 -7.95 18.17
CA LYS A 16 4.24 -6.50 17.98
C LYS A 16 4.44 -6.12 16.51
N MET A 17 5.36 -6.78 15.81
CA MET A 17 5.52 -6.59 14.37
C MET A 17 4.26 -6.97 13.59
N HIS A 18 3.61 -8.08 13.95
CA HIS A 18 2.35 -8.48 13.34
C HIS A 18 1.24 -7.45 13.55
N GLN A 19 1.09 -6.93 14.78
CA GLN A 19 0.13 -5.86 15.08
C GLN A 19 0.43 -4.59 14.26
N LEU A 20 1.70 -4.19 14.14
CA LEU A 20 2.12 -3.06 13.33
C LEU A 20 1.78 -3.27 11.84
N ASN A 21 2.10 -4.44 11.30
CA ASN A 21 1.79 -4.78 9.90
C ASN A 21 0.27 -4.79 9.64
N ARG A 22 -0.55 -5.29 10.58
CA ARG A 22 -2.01 -5.20 10.50
C ARG A 22 -2.52 -3.75 10.48
N ARG A 23 -1.90 -2.84 11.23
CA ARG A 23 -2.25 -1.41 11.20
C ARG A 23 -1.90 -0.77 9.86
N LYS A 24 -0.67 -0.99 9.38
CA LYS A 24 -0.20 -0.47 8.09
C LYS A 24 -1.06 -0.90 6.92
N VAL A 25 -1.33 -2.21 6.82
CA VAL A 25 -2.12 -2.75 5.71
C VAL A 25 -3.57 -2.27 5.75
N LYS A 26 -4.14 -2.10 6.96
CA LYS A 26 -5.50 -1.57 7.12
C LYS A 26 -5.60 -0.16 6.55
N ILE A 27 -4.59 0.69 6.77
CA ILE A 27 -4.57 2.05 6.21
C ILE A 27 -4.64 2.00 4.68
N VAL A 28 -3.82 1.18 4.02
CA VAL A 28 -3.80 1.11 2.55
C VAL A 28 -5.10 0.52 2.00
N TYR A 29 -5.63 -0.56 2.59
CA TYR A 29 -6.92 -1.12 2.15
C TYR A 29 -8.10 -0.17 2.41
N ASP A 30 -8.06 0.65 3.47
CA ASP A 30 -9.10 1.65 3.74
C ASP A 30 -9.24 2.66 2.57
N ALA A 31 -8.12 3.07 1.96
CA ALA A 31 -8.16 3.93 0.77
C ALA A 31 -8.80 3.23 -0.44
N ILE A 32 -8.55 1.93 -0.61
CA ILE A 32 -9.14 1.13 -1.68
C ILE A 32 -10.65 0.98 -1.44
N ASP A 33 -11.04 0.58 -0.23
CA ASP A 33 -12.42 0.27 0.13
C ASP A 33 -13.31 1.53 0.14
N ARG A 34 -12.77 2.71 0.49
CA ARG A 34 -13.50 4.00 0.41
C ARG A 34 -13.74 4.47 -1.02
N CYS A 35 -12.91 4.00 -1.94
CA CYS A 35 -12.88 4.40 -3.34
C CYS A 35 -13.04 3.17 -4.22
N ASP A 36 -13.94 2.25 -3.84
CA ASP A 36 -14.16 0.93 -4.42
C ASP A 36 -14.52 0.96 -5.92
N GLU A 37 -15.25 1.98 -6.37
CA GLU A 37 -15.51 2.20 -7.81
C GLU A 37 -14.27 2.63 -8.61
N PHE A 38 -13.23 3.11 -7.93
CA PHE A 38 -12.02 3.67 -8.53
C PHE A 38 -10.79 2.75 -8.39
N TYR A 39 -10.65 2.06 -7.26
CA TYR A 39 -9.58 1.11 -6.97
C TYR A 39 -10.16 -0.29 -6.72
N ASN A 40 -9.60 -1.27 -7.42
CA ASN A 40 -9.98 -2.66 -7.30
C ASN A 40 -8.85 -3.47 -6.69
N ALA A 41 -9.02 -3.95 -5.46
CA ALA A 41 -8.09 -4.90 -4.85
C ALA A 41 -8.07 -6.21 -5.65
N HIS A 42 -6.88 -6.77 -5.87
CA HIS A 42 -6.75 -8.03 -6.60
C HIS A 42 -7.23 -9.24 -5.77
N ALA A 43 -6.99 -9.22 -4.47
CA ALA A 43 -7.36 -10.30 -3.56
C ALA A 43 -8.75 -10.05 -2.93
N ALA A 44 -9.53 -11.12 -2.78
CA ALA A 44 -10.76 -11.11 -1.99
C ALA A 44 -10.47 -10.74 -0.53
N GLU A 45 -11.42 -10.11 0.15
CA GLU A 45 -11.24 -9.50 1.47
C GLU A 45 -10.60 -10.44 2.51
N GLY A 46 -11.09 -11.68 2.62
CA GLY A 46 -10.56 -12.69 3.55
C GLY A 46 -9.18 -13.26 3.18
N SER A 47 -8.64 -12.93 2.01
CA SER A 47 -7.35 -13.40 1.49
C SER A 47 -6.36 -12.27 1.23
N ARG A 48 -6.67 -11.05 1.67
CA ARG A 48 -5.83 -9.88 1.52
C ARG A 48 -4.49 -10.06 2.25
N SER A 49 -3.39 -9.86 1.52
CA SER A 49 -2.04 -9.93 2.08
C SER A 49 -1.79 -8.80 3.07
N LEU A 50 -1.08 -9.10 4.16
CA LEU A 50 -0.58 -8.09 5.11
C LEU A 50 0.69 -7.38 4.60
N MET A 51 1.29 -7.86 3.51
CA MET A 51 2.59 -7.37 3.02
C MET A 51 2.50 -6.74 1.63
N ASN A 52 1.71 -7.34 0.73
CA ASN A 52 1.68 -6.95 -0.68
C ASN A 52 0.25 -6.63 -1.09
N VAL A 53 -0.07 -5.34 -1.12
CA VAL A 53 -1.38 -4.84 -1.54
C VAL A 53 -1.35 -4.58 -3.03
N ALA A 54 -1.86 -5.53 -3.81
CA ALA A 54 -1.99 -5.42 -5.27
C ALA A 54 -3.40 -4.91 -5.62
N PHE A 55 -3.47 -3.89 -6.46
CA PHE A 55 -4.72 -3.26 -6.87
C PHE A 55 -4.60 -2.66 -8.28
N ARG A 56 -5.75 -2.42 -8.91
CA ARG A 56 -5.84 -1.75 -10.21
C ARG A 56 -6.75 -0.53 -10.11
N LEU A 57 -6.50 0.47 -10.93
CA LEU A 57 -7.47 1.54 -11.13
C LEU A 57 -8.58 1.03 -12.06
N ALA A 58 -9.80 1.53 -11.89
CA ALA A 58 -10.92 1.16 -12.76
C ALA A 58 -10.70 1.63 -14.20
N ASN A 59 -10.05 2.78 -14.39
CA ASN A 59 -9.57 3.26 -15.69
C ASN A 59 -8.05 3.02 -15.84
N PRO A 60 -7.61 2.09 -16.71
CA PRO A 60 -6.18 1.82 -16.94
C PRO A 60 -5.38 3.00 -17.52
N GLU A 61 -6.03 3.97 -18.17
CA GLU A 61 -5.35 5.17 -18.68
C GLU A 61 -4.77 6.02 -17.56
N LEU A 62 -5.29 5.87 -16.34
CA LEU A 62 -4.83 6.59 -15.14
C LEU A 62 -3.65 5.90 -14.45
N ASP A 63 -3.26 4.67 -14.83
CA ASP A 63 -2.13 3.96 -14.21
C ASP A 63 -0.82 4.77 -14.35
N GLY A 64 -0.56 5.31 -15.54
CA GLY A 64 0.62 6.14 -15.82
C GLY A 64 0.64 7.43 -15.00
N PRO A 65 -0.41 8.27 -15.08
CA PRO A 65 -0.56 9.46 -14.25
C PRO A 65 -0.46 9.19 -12.74
N PHE A 66 -1.08 8.12 -12.25
CA PHE A 66 -1.02 7.72 -10.85
C PHE A 66 0.42 7.45 -10.40
N LEU A 67 1.14 6.59 -11.13
CA LEU A 67 2.52 6.23 -10.79
C LEU A 67 3.45 7.44 -10.83
N LYS A 68 3.27 8.32 -11.82
CA LYS A 68 4.07 9.55 -11.95
C LYS A 68 3.81 10.52 -10.80
N GLN A 69 2.56 10.82 -10.48
CA GLN A 69 2.22 11.74 -9.39
C GLN A 69 2.62 11.18 -8.02
N ALA A 70 2.52 9.85 -7.84
CA ALA A 70 3.00 9.20 -6.63
C ALA A 70 4.52 9.39 -6.48
N GLU A 71 5.29 9.17 -7.54
CA GLU A 71 6.75 9.36 -7.55
C GLU A 71 7.15 10.82 -7.27
N GLU A 72 6.41 11.80 -7.80
CA GLU A 72 6.60 13.22 -7.49
C GLU A 72 6.42 13.55 -6.00
N GLN A 73 5.65 12.74 -5.26
CA GLN A 73 5.47 12.83 -3.81
C GLN A 73 6.40 11.90 -3.02
N GLY A 74 7.38 11.27 -3.67
CA GLY A 74 8.30 10.32 -3.05
C GLY A 74 7.71 8.92 -2.81
N LEU A 75 6.50 8.65 -3.28
CA LEU A 75 5.85 7.34 -3.21
C LEU A 75 6.29 6.47 -4.40
N VAL A 76 7.49 5.91 -4.29
CA VAL A 76 8.15 5.15 -5.36
C VAL A 76 7.86 3.65 -5.31
N SER A 77 8.25 2.92 -6.36
CA SER A 77 8.17 1.45 -6.45
C SER A 77 6.74 0.87 -6.35
N LEU A 78 5.73 1.62 -6.78
CA LEU A 78 4.32 1.20 -6.77
C LEU A 78 3.87 0.46 -8.03
N LYS A 79 4.70 0.38 -9.08
CA LYS A 79 4.33 -0.30 -10.33
C LYS A 79 4.11 -1.79 -10.08
N GLY A 80 2.93 -2.29 -10.47
CA GLY A 80 2.58 -3.70 -10.35
C GLY A 80 3.48 -4.60 -11.19
N HIS A 81 3.49 -5.90 -10.85
CA HIS A 81 4.25 -6.88 -11.62
C HIS A 81 3.68 -7.01 -13.04
N ARG A 82 4.55 -7.19 -14.06
CA ARG A 82 4.16 -7.26 -15.48
C ARG A 82 3.03 -8.25 -15.81
N SER A 83 2.92 -9.36 -15.06
CA SER A 83 1.88 -10.37 -15.28
C SER A 83 0.51 -9.99 -14.72
N VAL A 84 0.46 -9.03 -13.78
CA VAL A 84 -0.76 -8.59 -13.11
C VAL A 84 -1.15 -7.17 -13.55
N GLY A 85 -0.19 -6.32 -13.93
CA GLY A 85 -0.43 -4.92 -14.24
C GLY A 85 -0.84 -4.11 -13.00
N GLY A 86 -1.35 -2.89 -13.23
CA GLY A 86 -1.79 -1.98 -12.18
C GLY A 86 -0.69 -1.59 -11.18
N CYS A 87 -1.06 -1.55 -9.91
CA CYS A 87 -0.24 -1.07 -8.81
C CYS A 87 -0.02 -2.16 -7.76
N ARG A 88 1.10 -2.05 -7.03
CA ARG A 88 1.41 -2.90 -5.88
C ARG A 88 2.17 -2.11 -4.82
N ALA A 89 1.55 -1.96 -3.66
CA ALA A 89 2.21 -1.42 -2.47
C ALA A 89 2.79 -2.56 -1.62
N SER A 90 4.12 -2.59 -1.48
CA SER A 90 4.82 -3.57 -0.64
C SER A 90 5.19 -2.93 0.70
N ILE A 91 4.48 -3.33 1.76
CA ILE A 91 4.52 -2.70 3.09
C ILE A 91 5.17 -3.63 4.13
N TYR A 92 6.36 -4.13 3.81
CA TYR A 92 7.15 -5.00 4.68
C TYR A 92 7.46 -4.38 6.06
N ASN A 93 8.05 -5.17 6.95
CA ASN A 93 8.41 -4.77 8.31
C ASN A 93 9.08 -3.39 8.41
N ALA A 94 10.05 -3.11 7.53
CA ALA A 94 10.81 -1.86 7.54
C ALA A 94 10.03 -0.65 6.99
N MET A 95 8.88 -0.86 6.33
CA MET A 95 8.05 0.25 5.86
C MET A 95 7.41 0.95 7.07
N PRO A 96 7.66 2.25 7.29
CA PRO A 96 7.04 3.02 8.36
C PRO A 96 5.52 3.13 8.19
N ILE A 97 4.80 3.37 9.29
CA ILE A 97 3.34 3.55 9.24
C ILE A 97 2.97 4.86 8.55
N GLU A 98 3.83 5.86 8.68
CA GLU A 98 3.74 7.16 8.03
C GLU A 98 3.79 7.02 6.51
N GLY A 99 4.57 6.07 5.98
CA GLY A 99 4.58 5.77 4.54
C GLY A 99 3.26 5.16 4.05
N ALA A 100 2.63 4.31 4.86
CA ALA A 100 1.29 3.80 4.56
C ALA A 100 0.24 4.92 4.61
N GLN A 101 0.35 5.85 5.55
CA GLN A 101 -0.54 7.01 5.66
C GLN A 101 -0.38 7.96 4.47
N ALA A 102 0.86 8.28 4.09
CA ALA A 102 1.13 9.12 2.92
C ALA A 102 0.57 8.52 1.63
N LEU A 103 0.70 7.20 1.44
CA LEU A 103 0.09 6.50 0.31
C LEU A 103 -1.44 6.57 0.36
N HIS A 104 -2.05 6.34 1.53
CA HIS A 104 -3.49 6.43 1.70
C HIS A 104 -4.01 7.84 1.32
N ASP A 105 -3.38 8.88 1.84
CA ASP A 105 -3.81 10.26 1.60
C ASP A 105 -3.68 10.63 0.12
N PHE A 106 -2.56 10.26 -0.51
CA PHE A 106 -2.36 10.39 -1.94
C PHE A 106 -3.45 9.66 -2.75
N MET A 107 -3.78 8.42 -2.41
CA MET A 107 -4.82 7.64 -3.10
C MET A 107 -6.19 8.30 -3.01
N LEU A 108 -6.57 8.80 -1.82
CA LEU A 108 -7.83 9.51 -1.66
C LEU A 108 -7.88 10.82 -2.46
N GLU A 109 -6.80 11.59 -2.46
CA GLU A 109 -6.71 12.82 -3.26
C GLU A 109 -6.75 12.54 -4.76
N PHE A 110 -6.01 11.54 -5.23
CA PHE A 110 -5.97 11.16 -6.63
C PHE A 110 -7.35 10.68 -7.10
N CYS A 111 -8.02 9.83 -6.33
CA CYS A 111 -9.38 9.42 -6.61
C CYS A 111 -10.34 10.60 -6.68
N LYS A 112 -10.28 11.53 -5.70
CA LYS A 112 -11.15 12.71 -5.68
C LYS A 112 -10.96 13.61 -6.91
N LYS A 113 -9.74 13.74 -7.43
CA LYS A 113 -9.42 14.60 -8.59
C LYS A 113 -9.78 13.97 -9.94
N ASN A 114 -9.93 12.65 -9.99
CA ASN A 114 -10.11 11.88 -11.24
C ASN A 114 -11.38 11.03 -11.25
N ARG A 115 -12.30 11.26 -10.31
CA ARG A 115 -13.65 10.68 -10.30
C ARG A 115 -14.58 11.35 -11.28
#